data_AF-A0A8T5RNA4-F1
#
_entry.id   AF-A0A8T5RNA4-F1
#
_cell.length_a   1.000
_cell.length_b   1.000
_cell.length_c   1.000
_cell.angle_alpha   90.00
_cell.angle_beta   90.00
_cell.angle_gamma   90.00
#
_symmetry.space_group_name_H-M   'P 1'
#
loop_
_entity.id
_entity.type
_entity.pdbx_description
1 polymer ?
#
loop_
_entity_poly.entity_id
_entity_poly.type
_entity_poly.pdbx_seq_one_letter_code
_entity_poly.pdbx_strand_id
1 'polypeptide(L)'
;LNLKIGDYIYRSSLKKIEKKNFRRVSNLDDKRPTTLKEEVRRYIYELGGIIQEEPKIPRLEFAFKFLYPNQKGKDILIVKPQKKDFIEISSGTNLSDPHKKAFEKLSNKEKIILIRGLQKIICDSYLLHNFIASPERVGYVIIDKIFIKKSLSVNTLYKSLQTIFCCSLNCIFYMQDTFADETKIEDISSNLYLYTDRVFILLEKNDNKLYEDIAFYNYELAEKYAKENYTESFHDGKIIIKEISLIKE
;
A
#
# COMPACT_ATOMS: atom_id res chain seq x y z
N LEU A 1 -27.89 -1.27 -13.96
CA LEU A 1 -27.18 -2.37 -14.67
C LEU A 1 -25.65 -2.40 -14.47
N ASN A 2 -25.04 -1.39 -13.82
CA ASN A 2 -23.56 -1.22 -13.78
C ASN A 2 -22.80 -1.95 -12.66
N LEU A 3 -23.45 -2.78 -11.85
CA LEU A 3 -22.79 -3.51 -10.74
C LEU A 3 -22.23 -4.89 -11.15
N LYS A 4 -22.52 -5.41 -12.36
CA LYS A 4 -22.12 -6.77 -12.77
C LYS A 4 -20.75 -6.87 -13.46
N ILE A 5 -20.23 -5.77 -14.02
CA ILE A 5 -18.98 -5.77 -14.79
C ILE A 5 -17.75 -5.71 -13.86
N GLY A 6 -17.81 -4.91 -12.79
CA GLY A 6 -16.75 -4.83 -11.78
C GLY A 6 -16.47 -6.19 -11.11
N ASP A 7 -17.52 -6.94 -10.78
CA ASP A 7 -17.40 -8.28 -10.17
C ASP A 7 -16.81 -9.33 -11.12
N TYR A 8 -17.09 -9.24 -12.42
CA TYR A 8 -16.56 -10.17 -13.41
C TYR A 8 -15.06 -9.93 -13.66
N ILE A 9 -14.67 -8.66 -13.79
CA ILE A 9 -13.27 -8.24 -14.01
C ILE A 9 -12.42 -8.58 -12.78
N TYR A 10 -12.94 -8.38 -11.57
CA TYR A 10 -12.29 -8.76 -10.31
C TYR A 10 -11.97 -10.26 -10.23
N ARG A 11 -12.92 -11.12 -10.61
CA ARG A 11 -12.74 -12.59 -10.58
C ARG A 11 -11.76 -13.11 -11.64
N SER A 12 -11.68 -12.48 -12.81
CA SER A 12 -10.72 -12.88 -13.86
C SER A 12 -9.28 -12.49 -13.54
N SER A 13 -9.09 -11.34 -12.88
CA SER A 13 -7.76 -10.83 -12.51
C SER A 13 -7.16 -11.60 -11.33
N LEU A 14 -7.99 -11.96 -10.34
CA LEU A 14 -7.58 -12.86 -9.25
C LEU A 14 -7.04 -14.19 -9.78
N LYS A 15 -7.74 -14.83 -10.74
CA LYS A 15 -7.29 -16.11 -11.34
C LYS A 15 -5.96 -16.02 -12.09
N LYS A 16 -5.63 -14.85 -12.66
CA LYS A 16 -4.35 -14.62 -13.37
C LYS A 16 -3.21 -14.32 -12.40
N ILE A 17 -3.46 -13.55 -11.34
CA ILE A 17 -2.49 -13.27 -10.27
C ILE A 17 -2.19 -14.55 -9.47
N GLU A 18 -3.22 -15.32 -9.13
CA GLU A 18 -3.09 -16.65 -8.53
C GLU A 18 -2.16 -17.54 -9.37
N LYS A 19 -2.38 -17.65 -10.69
CA LYS A 19 -1.55 -18.49 -11.57
C LYS A 19 -0.09 -18.04 -11.71
N LYS A 20 0.17 -16.73 -11.70
CA LYS A 20 1.52 -16.18 -11.94
C LYS A 20 2.39 -16.22 -10.67
N ASN A 21 1.79 -16.00 -9.49
CA ASN A 21 2.47 -16.13 -8.21
C ASN A 21 2.62 -17.60 -7.78
N PHE A 22 1.65 -18.48 -8.07
CA PHE A 22 1.79 -19.94 -7.81
C PHE A 22 3.02 -20.56 -8.49
N ARG A 23 3.35 -20.12 -9.72
CA ARG A 23 4.50 -20.67 -10.47
C ARG A 23 5.87 -20.29 -9.90
N ARG A 24 5.98 -19.26 -9.07
CA ARG A 24 7.23 -18.93 -8.36
C ARG A 24 7.36 -19.67 -7.03
N VAL A 25 6.26 -20.17 -6.48
CA VAL A 25 6.19 -20.87 -5.19
C VAL A 25 6.45 -22.38 -5.34
N SER A 26 6.41 -22.93 -6.57
CA SER A 26 6.58 -24.37 -6.83
C SER A 26 7.98 -24.95 -6.57
N ASN A 27 8.90 -24.16 -6.00
CA ASN A 27 10.21 -24.63 -5.52
C ASN A 27 10.32 -24.64 -3.98
N LEU A 28 9.27 -24.27 -3.26
CA LEU A 28 9.16 -24.52 -1.82
C LEU A 28 8.57 -25.93 -1.67
N ASP A 29 9.37 -26.87 -1.12
CA ASP A 29 9.02 -28.26 -0.86
C ASP A 29 7.52 -28.48 -0.59
N ASP A 30 6.91 -29.48 -1.24
CA ASP A 30 5.52 -29.96 -1.10
C ASP A 30 5.12 -30.39 0.35
N LYS A 31 5.96 -30.10 1.33
CA LYS A 31 5.70 -30.36 2.74
C LYS A 31 4.75 -29.31 3.29
N ARG A 32 3.61 -29.78 3.82
CA ARG A 32 2.68 -28.94 4.59
C ARG A 32 3.47 -28.23 5.72
N PRO A 33 3.21 -26.93 5.97
CA PRO A 33 3.84 -26.22 7.08
C PRO A 33 3.57 -26.98 8.37
N THR A 34 4.62 -27.22 9.15
CA THR A 34 4.52 -27.92 10.43
C THR A 34 4.36 -26.94 11.59
N THR A 35 4.72 -25.67 11.38
CA THR A 35 4.62 -24.61 12.37
C THR A 35 3.94 -23.36 11.82
N LEU A 36 3.34 -22.56 12.70
CA LEU A 36 2.78 -21.25 12.33
C LEU A 36 3.82 -20.32 11.70
N LYS A 37 5.09 -20.39 12.15
CA LYS A 37 6.20 -19.61 11.59
C LYS A 37 6.38 -19.92 10.10
N GLU A 38 6.42 -21.21 9.75
CA GLU A 38 6.54 -21.66 8.36
C GLU A 38 5.31 -21.28 7.54
N GLU A 39 4.11 -21.40 8.12
CA GLU A 39 2.85 -21.03 7.48
C GLU A 39 2.82 -19.54 7.10
N VAL A 40 3.13 -18.66 8.06
CA VAL A 40 3.23 -17.21 7.82
C VAL A 40 4.29 -16.91 6.77
N ARG A 41 5.48 -17.51 6.87
CA ARG A 41 6.57 -17.30 5.89
C ARG A 41 6.13 -17.65 4.48
N ARG A 42 5.50 -18.82 4.30
CA ARG A 42 4.99 -19.27 3.00
C ARG A 42 3.97 -18.27 2.46
N TYR A 43 3.00 -17.86 3.28
CA TYR A 43 1.97 -16.92 2.83
C TYR A 43 2.54 -15.54 2.47
N ILE A 44 3.56 -15.04 3.17
CA ILE A 44 4.24 -13.79 2.78
C ILE A 44 4.72 -13.90 1.33
N TYR A 45 5.38 -15.00 0.97
CA TYR A 45 5.86 -15.22 -0.40
C TYR A 45 4.72 -15.42 -1.42
N GLU A 46 3.68 -16.20 -1.08
CA GLU A 46 2.51 -16.41 -1.95
C GLU A 46 1.80 -15.08 -2.28
N LEU A 47 1.79 -14.15 -1.33
CA LEU A 47 1.19 -12.83 -1.46
C LEU A 47 2.12 -11.78 -2.09
N GLY A 48 3.32 -12.19 -2.57
CA GLY A 48 4.28 -11.31 -3.26
C GLY A 48 5.22 -10.53 -2.33
N GLY A 49 5.13 -10.77 -1.01
CA GLY A 49 6.02 -10.15 -0.03
C GLY A 49 7.46 -10.66 -0.13
N ILE A 50 8.41 -9.79 0.23
CA ILE A 50 9.85 -10.10 0.15
C ILE A 50 10.47 -9.90 1.51
N ILE A 51 10.79 -11.02 2.17
CA ILE A 51 11.42 -11.01 3.50
C ILE A 51 12.82 -10.42 3.39
N GLN A 52 13.04 -9.34 4.15
CA GLN A 52 14.32 -8.66 4.28
C GLN A 52 15.10 -9.20 5.48
N GLU A 53 14.40 -9.47 6.58
CA GLU A 53 15.01 -9.81 7.87
C GLU A 53 14.09 -10.70 8.71
N GLU A 54 14.69 -11.54 9.55
CA GLU A 54 14.03 -12.26 10.64
C GLU A 54 14.61 -11.81 11.99
N PRO A 55 14.14 -10.69 12.57
CA PRO A 55 14.67 -10.17 13.82
C PRO A 55 14.57 -11.20 14.95
N LYS A 56 15.69 -11.44 15.64
CA LYS A 56 15.73 -12.32 16.81
C LYS A 56 15.54 -11.51 18.08
N ILE A 57 14.29 -11.44 18.55
CA ILE A 57 13.92 -10.68 19.76
C ILE A 57 13.52 -11.66 20.87
N PRO A 58 14.14 -11.63 22.07
CA PRO A 58 13.92 -12.63 23.12
C PRO A 58 12.47 -12.84 23.58
N ARG A 59 11.60 -11.84 23.38
CA ARG A 59 10.18 -11.87 23.77
C ARG A 59 9.23 -12.35 22.67
N LEU A 60 9.75 -12.64 21.48
CA LEU A 60 8.99 -13.08 20.32
C LEU A 60 9.29 -14.56 20.01
N GLU A 61 8.29 -15.29 19.56
CA GLU A 61 8.47 -16.63 18.98
C GLU A 61 9.04 -16.51 17.57
N PHE A 62 8.56 -15.54 16.79
CA PHE A 62 9.15 -15.17 15.51
C PHE A 62 8.81 -13.72 15.14
N ALA A 63 9.60 -13.18 14.24
CA ALA A 63 9.36 -11.91 13.57
C ALA A 63 9.80 -12.01 12.10
N PHE A 64 9.06 -11.34 11.22
CA PHE A 64 9.39 -11.19 9.80
C PHE A 64 9.27 -9.72 9.42
N LYS A 65 10.37 -9.13 8.95
CA LYS A 65 10.36 -7.82 8.29
C LYS A 65 10.42 -8.05 6.79
N PHE A 66 9.50 -7.47 6.04
CA PHE A 66 9.39 -7.68 4.60
C PHE A 66 8.76 -6.47 3.90
N LEU A 67 8.98 -6.40 2.59
CA LEU A 67 8.33 -5.43 1.72
C LEU A 67 7.04 -6.01 1.14
N TYR A 68 5.96 -5.23 1.13
CA TYR A 68 4.67 -5.62 0.54
C TYR A 68 4.05 -4.44 -0.24
N PRO A 69 3.47 -4.66 -1.44
CA PRO A 69 3.25 -5.94 -2.11
C PRO A 69 4.43 -6.43 -2.97
N ASN A 70 5.52 -5.66 -3.10
CA ASN A 70 6.67 -5.98 -3.94
C ASN A 70 7.95 -5.28 -3.43
N GLN A 71 9.06 -5.30 -4.19
CA GLN A 71 10.35 -4.67 -3.82
C GLN A 71 10.29 -3.14 -3.62
N LYS A 72 9.28 -2.48 -4.18
CA LYS A 72 9.02 -1.05 -3.99
C LYS A 72 7.93 -0.81 -2.96
N GLY A 73 7.50 -1.88 -2.27
CA GLY A 73 6.44 -1.94 -1.28
C GLY A 73 6.70 -1.12 -0.01
N LYS A 74 5.74 -1.18 0.91
CA LYS A 74 5.91 -0.68 2.28
C LYS A 74 6.61 -1.73 3.14
N ASP A 75 7.43 -1.25 4.06
CA ASP A 75 7.96 -2.07 5.14
C ASP A 75 6.81 -2.53 6.04
N ILE A 76 6.67 -3.85 6.15
CA ILE A 76 5.75 -4.52 7.05
C ILE A 76 6.54 -5.37 8.03
N LEU A 77 6.11 -5.36 9.28
CA LEU A 77 6.62 -6.22 10.33
C LEU A 77 5.49 -7.10 10.85
N ILE A 78 5.65 -8.42 10.74
CA ILE A 78 4.81 -9.40 11.43
C ILE A 78 5.58 -9.92 12.63
N VAL A 79 4.97 -9.90 13.81
CA VAL A 79 5.53 -10.50 15.02
C VAL A 79 4.55 -11.48 15.66
N LYS A 80 5.10 -12.53 16.25
CA LYS A 80 4.38 -13.45 17.13
C LYS A 80 4.96 -13.35 18.54
N PRO A 81 4.27 -12.68 19.48
CA PRO A 81 4.72 -12.66 20.87
C PRO A 81 4.66 -14.04 21.51
N GLN A 82 5.58 -14.30 22.45
CA GLN A 82 5.59 -15.53 23.23
C GLN A 82 4.32 -15.70 24.05
N LYS A 83 3.76 -16.91 24.04
CA LYS A 83 2.60 -17.30 24.87
C LYS A 83 1.35 -16.45 24.61
N LYS A 84 1.25 -15.84 23.43
CA LYS A 84 0.04 -15.15 22.95
C LYS A 84 -0.60 -15.94 21.83
N ASP A 85 -1.90 -15.80 21.68
CA ASP A 85 -2.71 -16.48 20.67
C ASP A 85 -2.96 -15.59 19.45
N PHE A 86 -2.13 -14.57 19.21
CA PHE A 86 -2.26 -13.69 18.05
C PHE A 86 -0.92 -13.40 17.41
N ILE A 87 -0.93 -13.04 16.13
CA ILE A 87 0.15 -12.30 15.48
C ILE A 87 -0.23 -10.84 15.36
N GLU A 88 0.77 -9.98 15.43
CA GLU A 88 0.64 -8.55 15.20
C GLU A 88 1.30 -8.21 13.86
N ILE A 89 0.60 -7.46 13.03
CA ILE A 89 1.09 -6.95 11.75
C ILE A 89 1.17 -5.44 11.88
N SER A 90 2.27 -4.86 11.47
CA SER A 90 2.47 -3.42 11.61
C SER A 90 3.21 -2.80 10.44
N SER A 91 2.89 -1.54 10.17
CA SER A 91 3.63 -0.70 9.21
C SER A 91 3.93 0.65 9.85
N GLY A 92 5.22 0.95 9.97
CA GLY A 92 5.70 2.20 10.53
C GLY A 92 5.98 3.22 9.42
N THR A 93 5.47 4.44 9.57
CA THR A 93 5.79 5.57 8.70
C THR A 93 6.46 6.65 9.52
N ASN A 94 7.66 7.04 9.11
CA ASN A 94 8.34 8.22 9.64
C ASN A 94 8.19 9.35 8.61
N LEU A 95 7.99 10.57 9.09
CA LEU A 95 8.10 11.74 8.22
C LEU A 95 9.53 11.85 7.69
N SER A 96 9.67 12.13 6.40
CA SER A 96 10.96 12.54 5.83
C SER A 96 11.35 13.92 6.37
N ASP A 97 12.62 14.29 6.29
CA ASP A 97 13.09 15.56 6.84
C ASP A 97 12.38 16.81 6.26
N PRO A 98 12.02 16.86 4.96
CA PRO A 98 11.15 17.92 4.44
C PRO A 98 9.79 17.99 5.14
N HIS A 99 9.13 16.84 5.33
CA HIS A 99 7.83 16.77 6.01
C HIS A 99 7.94 17.06 7.51
N LYS A 100 9.05 16.69 8.17
CA LYS A 100 9.30 17.09 9.57
C LYS A 100 9.40 18.60 9.71
N LYS A 101 10.15 19.27 8.81
CA LYS A 101 10.25 20.74 8.79
C LYS A 101 8.89 21.39 8.53
N ALA A 102 8.11 20.87 7.58
CA ALA A 102 6.75 21.34 7.33
C ALA A 102 5.86 21.16 8.57
N PHE A 103 5.92 19.98 9.20
CA PHE A 103 5.20 19.69 10.43
C PHE A 103 5.60 20.63 11.57
N GLU A 104 6.87 20.96 11.74
CA GLU A 104 7.34 21.87 12.79
C GLU A 104 6.78 23.29 12.65
N LYS A 105 6.65 23.78 11.41
CA LYS A 105 6.07 25.10 11.10
C LYS A 105 4.58 25.21 11.42
N LEU A 106 3.86 24.09 11.42
CA LEU A 106 2.43 24.08 11.77
C LEU A 106 2.21 24.62 13.18
N SER A 107 1.16 25.41 13.35
CA SER A 107 0.65 25.80 14.65
C SER A 107 0.22 24.57 15.45
N ASN A 108 0.14 24.70 16.78
CA ASN A 108 -0.33 23.61 17.64
C ASN A 108 -1.73 23.13 17.25
N LYS A 109 -2.61 24.04 16.81
CA LYS A 109 -3.96 23.69 16.35
C LYS A 109 -3.92 22.83 15.08
N GLU A 110 -3.09 23.20 14.11
CA GLU A 110 -2.94 22.46 12.85
C GLU A 110 -2.32 21.08 13.09
N LYS A 111 -1.30 20.97 13.96
CA LYS A 111 -0.73 19.69 14.38
C LYS A 111 -1.78 18.76 14.97
N ILE A 112 -2.65 19.29 15.85
CA ILE A 112 -3.75 18.52 16.45
C ILE A 112 -4.74 18.06 15.38
N ILE A 113 -5.10 18.93 14.43
CA ILE A 113 -6.02 18.60 13.32
C ILE A 113 -5.43 17.50 12.44
N LEU A 114 -4.16 17.62 12.05
CA LEU A 114 -3.46 16.60 11.27
C LEU A 114 -3.44 15.25 11.99
N ILE A 115 -3.03 15.22 13.27
CA ILE A 115 -2.98 13.98 14.05
C ILE A 115 -4.37 13.36 14.18
N ARG A 116 -5.41 14.15 14.47
CA ARG A 116 -6.79 13.65 14.58
C ARG A 116 -7.32 13.11 13.25
N GLY A 117 -6.98 13.75 12.13
CA GLY A 117 -7.35 13.27 10.80
C GLY A 117 -6.70 11.91 10.50
N LEU A 118 -5.41 11.76 10.78
CA LEU A 118 -4.71 10.48 10.66
C LEU A 118 -5.31 9.40 11.58
N GLN A 119 -5.58 9.73 12.84
CA GLN A 119 -6.25 8.83 13.78
C GLN A 119 -7.62 8.39 13.25
N LYS A 120 -8.40 9.31 12.70
CA LYS A 120 -9.71 9.01 12.11
C LYS A 120 -9.58 8.00 10.97
N ILE A 121 -8.67 8.21 10.02
CA ILE A 121 -8.43 7.27 8.90
C ILE A 121 -8.09 5.87 9.41
N ILE A 122 -7.21 5.78 10.42
CA ILE A 122 -6.76 4.49 10.96
C ILE A 122 -7.89 3.79 11.73
N CYS A 123 -8.62 4.53 12.57
CA CYS A 123 -9.75 4.01 13.33
C CYS A 123 -10.92 3.57 12.43
N ASP A 124 -11.24 4.34 11.38
CA ASP A 124 -12.28 3.99 10.40
C ASP A 124 -11.90 2.71 9.62
N SER A 125 -10.61 2.36 9.58
CA SER A 125 -10.10 1.09 9.02
C SER A 125 -10.09 -0.06 10.03
N TYR A 126 -10.59 0.15 11.25
CA TYR A 126 -10.56 -0.81 12.37
C TYR A 126 -9.15 -1.26 12.79
N LEU A 127 -8.16 -0.38 12.63
CA LEU A 127 -6.76 -0.64 12.99
C LEU A 127 -6.37 0.11 14.26
N LEU A 128 -5.35 -0.41 14.94
CA LEU A 128 -4.71 0.25 16.07
C LEU A 128 -3.58 1.18 15.57
N HIS A 129 -3.20 2.16 16.39
CA HIS A 129 -2.13 3.08 16.04
C HIS A 129 -1.26 3.49 17.23
N ASN A 130 0.00 3.78 16.96
CA ASN A 130 0.90 4.49 17.88
C ASN A 130 1.49 5.70 17.16
N PHE A 131 1.24 6.90 17.67
CA PHE A 131 1.86 8.13 17.17
C PHE A 131 3.12 8.43 17.96
N ILE A 132 4.17 8.84 17.26
CA ILE A 132 5.44 9.26 17.82
C ILE A 132 5.65 10.70 17.38
N ALA A 133 5.70 11.61 18.34
CA ALA A 133 6.02 13.02 18.13
C ALA A 133 7.12 13.40 19.12
N SER A 134 8.35 13.09 18.77
CA SER A 134 9.55 13.56 19.46
C SER A 134 10.39 14.42 18.52
N PRO A 135 11.31 15.26 19.04
CA PRO A 135 12.21 16.06 18.20
C PRO A 135 13.02 15.22 17.22
N GLU A 136 13.39 14.00 17.61
CA GLU A 136 14.19 13.09 16.77
C GLU A 136 13.34 12.32 15.76
N ARG A 137 12.06 12.08 16.08
CA ARG A 137 11.19 11.21 15.30
C ARG A 137 9.74 11.67 15.36
N VAL A 138 9.24 12.06 14.20
CA VAL A 138 7.80 12.29 13.97
C VAL A 138 7.29 11.21 13.01
N GLY A 139 6.23 10.52 13.41
CA GLY A 139 5.68 9.42 12.62
C GLY A 139 4.56 8.67 13.34
N TYR A 140 4.13 7.58 12.73
CA TYR A 140 3.12 6.70 13.28
C TYR A 140 3.37 5.25 12.91
N VAL A 141 2.79 4.35 13.69
CA VAL A 141 2.75 2.91 13.40
C VAL A 141 1.30 2.49 13.35
N ILE A 142 0.89 1.88 12.24
CA ILE A 142 -0.42 1.25 12.06
C ILE A 142 -0.28 -0.22 12.43
N ILE A 143 -1.24 -0.77 13.16
CA ILE A 143 -1.16 -2.11 13.73
C ILE A 143 -2.49 -2.84 13.51
N ASP A 144 -2.42 -4.09 13.05
CA ASP A 144 -3.52 -5.06 13.07
C ASP A 144 -3.13 -6.29 13.91
N LYS A 145 -4.12 -6.96 14.49
CA LYS A 145 -3.93 -8.19 15.28
C LYS A 145 -4.82 -9.29 14.77
N ILE A 146 -4.21 -10.40 14.37
CA ILE A 146 -4.91 -11.61 13.96
C ILE A 146 -4.84 -12.63 15.09
N PHE A 147 -5.98 -12.89 15.73
CA PHE A 147 -6.11 -13.95 16.73
C PHE A 147 -6.20 -15.33 16.07
N ILE A 148 -5.30 -16.21 16.47
CA ILE A 148 -5.08 -17.56 15.95
C ILE A 148 -5.66 -18.56 16.93
N LYS A 149 -6.81 -19.14 16.58
CA LYS A 149 -7.46 -20.18 17.40
C LYS A 149 -6.91 -21.58 17.12
N LYS A 150 -6.69 -21.93 15.85
CA LYS A 150 -6.22 -23.27 15.43
C LYS A 150 -5.19 -23.19 14.30
N SER A 151 -5.47 -22.40 13.27
CA SER A 151 -4.57 -22.15 12.15
C SER A 151 -4.79 -20.74 11.60
N LEU A 152 -3.83 -20.23 10.83
CA LEU A 152 -3.94 -18.97 10.10
C LEU A 152 -4.37 -19.27 8.66
N SER A 153 -5.45 -18.68 8.17
CA SER A 153 -5.77 -18.81 6.74
C SER A 153 -4.99 -17.76 5.92
N VAL A 154 -4.54 -18.13 4.71
CA VAL A 154 -3.91 -17.21 3.76
C VAL A 154 -4.79 -15.97 3.51
N ASN A 155 -6.11 -16.16 3.42
CA ASN A 155 -7.08 -15.09 3.19
C ASN A 155 -7.16 -14.12 4.37
N THR A 156 -7.04 -14.61 5.60
CA THR A 156 -7.02 -13.77 6.80
C THR A 156 -5.77 -12.89 6.80
N LEU A 157 -4.61 -13.48 6.52
CA LEU A 157 -3.36 -12.74 6.43
C LEU A 157 -3.39 -11.70 5.30
N TYR A 158 -3.86 -12.11 4.11
CA TYR A 158 -4.00 -11.23 2.96
C TYR A 158 -4.89 -10.02 3.25
N LYS A 159 -6.06 -10.23 3.83
CA LYS A 159 -6.98 -9.13 4.20
C LYS A 159 -6.31 -8.15 5.15
N SER A 160 -5.65 -8.64 6.18
CA SER A 160 -4.95 -7.79 7.16
C SER A 160 -3.82 -6.98 6.51
N LEU A 161 -2.99 -7.61 5.67
CA LEU A 161 -1.94 -6.92 4.92
C LEU A 161 -2.51 -5.86 3.98
N GLN A 162 -3.58 -6.18 3.27
CA GLN A 162 -4.26 -5.25 2.37
C GLN A 162 -4.84 -4.06 3.14
N THR A 163 -5.49 -4.30 4.29
CA THR A 163 -6.05 -3.22 5.13
C THR A 163 -4.95 -2.31 5.65
N ILE A 164 -3.86 -2.85 6.20
CA ILE A 164 -2.72 -2.04 6.67
C ILE A 164 -2.13 -1.23 5.53
N PHE A 165 -1.91 -1.86 4.36
CA PHE A 165 -1.32 -1.20 3.21
C PHE A 165 -2.20 -0.06 2.69
N CYS A 166 -3.49 -0.31 2.46
CA CYS A 166 -4.43 0.72 2.00
C CYS A 166 -4.59 1.85 3.02
N CYS A 167 -4.66 1.53 4.31
CA CYS A 167 -4.71 2.54 5.37
C CYS A 167 -3.44 3.40 5.39
N SER A 168 -2.26 2.77 5.28
CA SER A 168 -0.98 3.47 5.18
C SER A 168 -0.95 4.45 3.99
N LEU A 169 -1.43 4.03 2.81
CA LEU A 169 -1.54 4.91 1.64
C LEU A 169 -2.48 6.09 1.88
N ASN A 170 -3.66 5.86 2.45
CA ASN A 170 -4.61 6.94 2.75
C ASN A 170 -4.03 7.95 3.75
N CYS A 171 -3.29 7.49 4.76
CA CYS A 171 -2.57 8.38 5.67
C CYS A 171 -1.50 9.21 4.94
N ILE A 172 -0.78 8.62 3.98
CA ILE A 172 0.20 9.34 3.17
C ILE A 172 -0.47 10.41 2.32
N PHE A 173 -1.58 10.11 1.64
CA PHE A 173 -2.33 11.08 0.85
C PHE A 173 -2.84 12.23 1.71
N TYR A 174 -3.41 11.92 2.87
CA TYR A 174 -3.86 12.95 3.81
C TYR A 174 -2.71 13.86 4.28
N MET A 175 -1.52 13.32 4.54
CA MET A 175 -0.35 14.13 4.88
C MET A 175 0.10 14.97 3.70
N GLN A 176 0.11 14.42 2.48
CA GLN A 176 0.48 15.14 1.27
C GLN A 176 -0.43 16.33 1.04
N ASP A 177 -1.75 16.14 1.14
CA ASP A 177 -2.73 17.22 1.01
C ASP A 177 -2.52 18.29 2.09
N THR A 178 -2.17 17.89 3.31
CA THR A 178 -1.91 18.82 4.42
C THR A 178 -0.62 19.63 4.21
N PHE A 179 0.39 19.06 3.54
CA PHE A 179 1.69 19.69 3.32
C PHE A 179 1.87 20.24 1.89
N ALA A 180 0.84 20.22 1.06
CA ALA A 180 0.92 20.59 -0.36
C ALA A 180 1.44 22.02 -0.59
N ASP A 181 1.12 22.95 0.31
CA ASP A 181 1.59 24.34 0.24
C ASP A 181 3.05 24.51 0.71
N GLU A 182 3.61 23.51 1.41
CA GLU A 182 4.94 23.56 2.03
C GLU A 182 5.98 22.66 1.33
N THR A 183 5.54 21.78 0.42
CA THR A 183 6.41 20.82 -0.30
C THR A 183 6.21 20.92 -1.81
N LYS A 184 7.31 21.02 -2.58
CA LYS A 184 7.24 21.04 -4.05
C LYS A 184 6.67 19.71 -4.55
N ILE A 185 5.68 19.79 -5.45
CA ILE A 185 4.91 18.67 -6.02
C ILE A 185 5.79 17.61 -6.72
N GLU A 186 7.05 17.93 -7.03
CA GLU A 186 7.97 17.04 -7.76
C GLU A 186 8.32 15.75 -6.98
N ASP A 187 8.31 15.76 -5.65
CA ASP A 187 8.54 14.57 -4.80
C ASP A 187 7.31 13.63 -4.70
N ILE A 188 6.16 14.04 -5.24
CA ILE A 188 4.86 13.38 -5.03
C ILE A 188 4.64 12.23 -6.03
N SER A 189 5.17 12.36 -7.26
CA SER A 189 4.92 11.44 -8.37
C SER A 189 5.63 10.09 -8.23
N SER A 190 6.73 9.99 -7.49
CA SER A 190 7.47 8.72 -7.37
C SER A 190 6.77 7.71 -6.45
N ASN A 191 5.95 8.16 -5.49
CA ASN A 191 5.25 7.27 -4.56
C ASN A 191 3.91 6.76 -5.12
N LEU A 192 3.12 7.60 -5.81
CA LEU A 192 1.78 7.22 -6.28
C LEU A 192 1.78 6.08 -7.30
N TYR A 193 2.80 6.05 -8.17
CA TYR A 193 2.91 5.12 -9.30
C TYR A 193 3.40 3.71 -8.90
N LEU A 194 3.88 3.52 -7.66
CA LEU A 194 4.56 2.29 -7.25
C LEU A 194 3.69 1.30 -6.47
N TYR A 195 2.56 1.76 -5.95
CA TYR A 195 1.80 1.03 -4.92
C TYR A 195 0.48 0.46 -5.38
N THR A 196 0.07 0.83 -6.56
CA THR A 196 -1.15 0.33 -7.17
C THR A 196 -0.85 0.14 -8.64
N ASP A 197 -1.32 -0.94 -9.25
CA ASP A 197 -1.45 -1.01 -10.71
C ASP A 197 -2.48 0.03 -11.23
N ARG A 198 -2.70 1.14 -10.49
CA ARG A 198 -3.56 2.26 -10.89
C ARG A 198 -2.86 3.05 -11.96
N VAL A 199 -3.39 2.95 -13.16
CA VAL A 199 -3.13 3.95 -14.19
C VAL A 199 -4.07 5.12 -13.92
N PHE A 200 -3.50 6.32 -13.92
CA PHE A 200 -4.22 7.58 -13.87
C PHE A 200 -4.25 8.16 -15.30
N ILE A 201 -5.40 8.63 -15.75
CA ILE A 201 -5.54 9.31 -17.04
C ILE A 201 -5.53 10.81 -16.76
N LEU A 202 -4.49 11.51 -17.25
CA LEU A 202 -4.45 12.96 -17.25
C LEU A 202 -5.10 13.48 -18.54
N LEU A 203 -6.10 14.35 -18.40
CA LEU A 203 -6.78 15.00 -19.52
C LEU A 203 -6.47 16.48 -19.47
N GLU A 204 -5.70 16.96 -20.45
CA GLU A 204 -5.41 18.39 -20.60
C GLU A 204 -6.37 18.97 -21.64
N LYS A 205 -7.17 19.97 -21.27
CA LYS A 205 -8.10 20.63 -22.18
C LYS A 205 -7.91 22.14 -22.15
N ASN A 206 -7.40 22.70 -23.25
CA ASN A 206 -7.35 24.14 -23.54
C ASN A 206 -6.81 24.99 -22.38
N ASP A 207 -5.51 24.82 -22.05
CA ASP A 207 -4.76 25.59 -21.05
C ASP A 207 -5.27 25.55 -19.60
N ASN A 208 -6.41 24.89 -19.36
CA ASN A 208 -6.93 24.57 -18.04
C ASN A 208 -6.77 23.07 -17.79
N LYS A 209 -5.86 22.73 -16.87
CA LYS A 209 -5.63 21.35 -16.43
C LYS A 209 -6.82 20.89 -15.59
N LEU A 210 -7.70 20.09 -16.17
CA LEU A 210 -8.77 19.43 -15.45
C LEU A 210 -8.29 18.03 -15.03
N TYR A 211 -8.26 17.76 -13.73
CA TYR A 211 -7.87 16.46 -13.21
C TYR A 211 -9.14 15.61 -13.06
N GLU A 212 -9.35 14.63 -13.94
CA GLU A 212 -10.25 13.52 -13.61
C GLU A 212 -9.42 12.37 -13.05
N ASP A 213 -9.61 12.11 -11.74
CA ASP A 213 -8.99 10.98 -11.08
C ASP A 213 -9.79 9.71 -11.39
N ILE A 214 -9.38 9.00 -12.44
CA ILE A 214 -9.93 7.70 -12.79
C ILE A 214 -8.87 6.63 -12.56
N ALA A 215 -9.07 5.86 -11.49
CA ALA A 215 -8.16 4.81 -11.06
C ALA A 215 -8.45 3.46 -11.76
N PHE A 216 -7.50 2.95 -12.54
CA PHE A 216 -7.64 1.65 -13.22
C PHE A 216 -6.67 0.61 -12.69
N TYR A 217 -7.10 -0.56 -12.23
CA TYR A 217 -6.23 -1.60 -11.67
C TYR A 217 -5.27 -2.31 -12.65
N ASN A 218 -5.26 -1.97 -13.95
CA ASN A 218 -4.17 -2.30 -14.86
C ASN A 218 -4.17 -1.38 -16.10
N TYR A 219 -3.06 -1.40 -16.85
CA TYR A 219 -2.87 -0.57 -18.05
C TYR A 219 -3.84 -0.89 -19.20
N GLU A 220 -4.12 -2.17 -19.46
CA GLU A 220 -5.02 -2.59 -20.55
C GLU A 220 -6.46 -2.04 -20.37
N LEU A 221 -6.95 -1.99 -19.13
CA LEU A 221 -8.26 -1.42 -18.77
C LEU A 221 -8.28 0.09 -18.91
N ALA A 222 -7.21 0.76 -18.48
CA ALA A 222 -7.07 2.20 -18.64
C ALA A 222 -7.04 2.60 -20.11
N GLU A 223 -6.28 1.86 -20.92
CA GLU A 223 -6.17 2.09 -22.36
C GLU A 223 -7.51 1.86 -23.07
N LYS A 224 -8.22 0.78 -22.71
CA LYS A 224 -9.55 0.49 -23.25
C LYS A 224 -10.55 1.58 -22.89
N TYR A 225 -10.61 1.98 -21.62
CA TYR A 225 -11.49 3.07 -21.17
C TYR A 225 -11.16 4.38 -21.88
N ALA A 226 -9.88 4.71 -22.03
CA ALA A 226 -9.44 5.91 -22.71
C ALA A 226 -9.94 5.94 -24.17
N LYS A 227 -9.78 4.81 -24.89
CA LYS A 227 -10.25 4.65 -26.28
C LYS A 227 -11.76 4.73 -26.43
N GLU A 228 -12.51 4.21 -25.45
CA GLU A 228 -13.98 4.18 -25.47
C GLU A 228 -14.61 5.54 -25.13
N ASN A 229 -13.98 6.33 -24.26
CA ASN A 229 -14.59 7.55 -23.71
C ASN A 229 -13.99 8.85 -24.27
N TYR A 230 -12.79 8.81 -24.85
CA TYR A 230 -12.11 9.98 -25.42
C TYR A 230 -11.81 9.72 -26.90
N THR A 231 -12.84 9.86 -27.74
CA THR A 231 -12.84 9.46 -29.15
C THR A 231 -12.26 10.52 -30.12
N GLU A 232 -12.09 11.77 -29.71
CA GLU A 232 -11.76 12.87 -30.64
C GLU A 232 -10.29 13.36 -30.64
N SER A 233 -9.40 12.82 -29.80
CA SER A 233 -7.98 13.25 -29.74
C SER A 233 -6.98 12.27 -30.38
N PHE A 234 -7.44 11.44 -31.33
CA PHE A 234 -6.61 10.47 -32.04
C PHE A 234 -5.98 10.96 -33.36
N HIS A 235 -6.36 12.14 -33.84
CA HIS A 235 -5.76 12.74 -35.03
C HIS A 235 -4.70 13.78 -34.63
N ASP A 236 -3.50 13.61 -35.18
CA ASP A 236 -2.33 14.49 -35.03
C ASP A 236 -1.66 14.57 -33.66
N GLY A 237 -1.50 13.40 -33.03
CA GLY A 237 -0.30 13.13 -32.22
C GLY A 237 0.00 14.12 -31.09
N LYS A 238 -0.80 14.08 -30.02
CA LYS A 238 -0.36 14.16 -28.61
C LYS A 238 -1.59 14.19 -27.70
N ILE A 239 -2.04 13.02 -27.30
CA ILE A 239 -2.38 12.88 -25.87
C ILE A 239 -1.02 12.78 -25.20
N ILE A 240 -0.66 13.75 -24.36
CA ILE A 240 0.45 13.57 -23.43
C ILE A 240 -0.05 12.58 -22.37
N ILE A 241 -0.09 11.29 -22.72
CA ILE A 241 0.29 10.28 -21.75
C ILE A 241 1.75 10.64 -21.52
N LYS A 242 2.04 11.40 -20.46
CA LYS A 242 3.42 11.69 -20.12
C LYS A 242 4.08 10.33 -20.03
N GLU A 243 4.93 10.08 -21.01
CA GLU A 243 5.81 8.94 -21.11
C GLU A 243 6.40 8.76 -19.71
N ILE A 244 6.07 7.65 -19.06
CA ILE A 244 6.88 7.20 -17.94
C ILE A 244 8.18 6.79 -18.62
N SER A 245 9.10 7.76 -18.74
CA SER A 245 10.50 7.45 -18.94
C SER A 245 10.86 6.50 -17.82
N LEU A 246 10.98 5.22 -18.17
CA LEU A 246 11.71 4.27 -17.34
C LEU A 246 13.13 4.83 -17.24
N ILE A 247 13.39 5.60 -16.18
CA ILE A 247 14.77 5.84 -15.74
C ILE A 247 15.28 4.46 -15.34
N LYS A 248 15.96 3.82 -16.29
CA LYS A 248 16.95 2.79 -16.01
C LYS A 248 18.17 3.53 -15.49
N GLU A 249 18.37 3.49 -14.19
CA GLU A 249 19.71 3.44 -13.60
C GLU A 249 19.86 2.08 -12.91
#